data_AF-U1PG49-F1
#
_entry.id   AF-U1PG49-F1
#
_cell.length_a   1.000
_cell.length_b   1.000
_cell.length_c   1.000
_cell.angle_alpha   90.00
_cell.angle_beta   90.00
_cell.angle_gamma   90.00
#
_symmetry.space_group_name_H-M   'P 1'
#
loop_
_entity.id
_entity.type
_entity.pdbx_description
1 polymer ?
#
loop_
_entity_poly.entity_id
_entity_poly.type
_entity_poly.pdbx_seq_one_letter_code
_entity_poly.pdbx_strand_id
1 'polypeptide(L)'
;MSVRKKRDEIETTSEEFTATQREFAGYADEFAADVASKRDVSEYHAAFETFERDLAEARDAFDQYSDTFDAAVAAFLQDVSHRQDEIATLRTVFERYQDTFDTDVSEIQDISSLLIAIDEFQTAIAETGAEFDAYAEAFDADVAQIQDIDDLLAAIASVEDAFDDVEEAFDAYAEAFAADIDAIHADVAAEKEAFAAVRDAFETYQSEFHTVEVQALVDAVDEFEDEIEDFGANFDATAEEFAAYIRTFYGISDNDDDNVGTTDVKQAEQTDQLEANAIGDEGNVSEAEAGSDAVSASAESESETAVDISVDEEVTEDAELESDDASETTSDATTELTIDTPDGMVTCRVCGEHYHAITEPHLQTHGMSIQDYRAEYGEDVPLRPDDETQ
;
A
#
# COMPACT_ATOMS: atom_id res chain seq x y z
N MET A 1 95.56 -7.11 -175.30
CA MET A 1 94.34 -7.47 -174.57
C MET A 1 93.21 -7.68 -175.56
N SER A 2 92.49 -8.81 -175.48
CA SER A 2 91.36 -9.17 -176.35
C SER A 2 90.04 -8.65 -175.75
N VAL A 3 89.11 -8.23 -176.60
CA VAL A 3 87.78 -7.68 -176.24
C VAL A 3 86.98 -8.60 -175.29
N ARG A 4 87.22 -9.92 -175.34
CA ARG A 4 86.62 -10.87 -174.39
C ARG A 4 87.02 -10.62 -172.94
N LYS A 5 88.29 -10.26 -172.67
CA LYS A 5 88.77 -10.00 -171.32
C LYS A 5 88.08 -8.80 -170.67
N LYS A 6 87.79 -7.74 -171.45
CA LYS A 6 87.04 -6.57 -170.97
C LYS A 6 85.57 -6.86 -170.69
N ARG A 7 84.97 -7.83 -171.39
CA ARG A 7 83.58 -8.23 -171.13
C ARG A 7 83.47 -9.00 -169.83
N ASP A 8 84.38 -9.95 -169.61
CA ASP A 8 84.43 -10.72 -168.36
C ASP A 8 84.73 -9.79 -167.17
N GLU A 9 85.61 -8.79 -167.33
CA GLU A 9 85.92 -7.81 -166.28
C GLU A 9 84.72 -6.92 -165.94
N ILE A 10 83.91 -6.50 -166.93
CA ILE A 10 82.65 -5.76 -166.67
C ILE A 10 81.59 -6.65 -166.02
N GLU A 11 81.50 -7.92 -166.41
CA GLU A 11 80.56 -8.88 -165.82
C GLU A 11 80.94 -9.16 -164.35
N THR A 12 82.22 -9.38 -164.05
CA THR A 12 82.73 -9.50 -162.68
C THR A 12 82.54 -8.21 -161.87
N THR A 13 82.82 -7.03 -162.44
CA THR A 13 82.61 -5.76 -161.72
C THR A 13 81.12 -5.49 -161.49
N SER A 14 80.24 -5.92 -162.39
CA SER A 14 78.79 -5.85 -162.22
C SER A 14 78.29 -6.81 -161.13
N GLU A 15 78.84 -8.02 -161.07
CA GLU A 15 78.55 -8.99 -160.02
C GLU A 15 79.04 -8.51 -158.65
N GLU A 16 80.27 -7.97 -158.59
CA GLU A 16 80.83 -7.35 -157.39
C GLU A 16 79.99 -6.14 -156.95
N PHE A 17 79.59 -5.26 -157.87
CA PHE A 17 78.71 -4.13 -157.55
C PHE A 17 77.35 -4.59 -157.03
N THR A 18 76.76 -5.64 -157.61
CA THR A 18 75.50 -6.23 -157.14
C THR A 18 75.67 -6.90 -155.78
N ALA A 19 76.82 -7.53 -155.52
CA ALA A 19 77.15 -8.12 -154.23
C ALA A 19 77.34 -7.03 -153.16
N THR A 20 78.06 -5.96 -153.45
CA THR A 20 78.22 -4.80 -152.55
C THR A 20 76.89 -4.08 -152.33
N GLN A 21 76.04 -3.97 -153.35
CA GLN A 21 74.70 -3.39 -153.20
C GLN A 21 73.81 -4.28 -152.30
N ARG A 22 73.97 -5.61 -152.37
CA ARG A 22 73.27 -6.55 -151.50
C ARG A 22 73.80 -6.54 -150.06
N GLU A 23 75.12 -6.42 -149.87
CA GLU A 23 75.72 -6.20 -148.55
C GLU A 23 75.27 -4.87 -147.94
N PHE A 24 75.24 -3.80 -148.73
CA PHE A 24 74.78 -2.50 -148.27
C PHE A 24 73.29 -2.50 -147.93
N ALA A 25 72.46 -3.20 -148.72
CA ALA A 25 71.06 -3.43 -148.37
C ALA A 25 70.94 -4.24 -147.07
N GLY A 26 71.79 -5.25 -146.87
CA GLY A 26 71.88 -6.00 -145.61
C GLY A 26 72.24 -5.11 -144.42
N TYR A 27 73.26 -4.23 -144.55
CA TYR A 27 73.60 -3.25 -143.52
C TYR A 27 72.50 -2.22 -143.30
N ALA A 28 71.80 -1.79 -144.34
CA ALA A 28 70.68 -0.85 -144.23
C ALA A 28 69.48 -1.50 -143.52
N ASP A 29 69.20 -2.77 -143.80
CA ASP A 29 68.15 -3.55 -143.13
C ASP A 29 68.52 -3.85 -141.68
N GLU A 30 69.78 -4.20 -141.40
CA GLU A 30 70.28 -4.43 -140.03
C GLU A 30 70.30 -3.13 -139.22
N PHE A 31 70.71 -2.00 -139.82
CA PHE A 31 70.62 -0.69 -139.20
C PHE A 31 69.17 -0.25 -138.98
N ALA A 32 68.26 -0.51 -139.93
CA ALA A 32 66.84 -0.25 -139.76
C ALA A 32 66.24 -1.12 -138.64
N ALA A 33 66.67 -2.37 -138.51
CA ALA A 33 66.27 -3.26 -137.42
C ALA A 33 66.83 -2.83 -136.07
N ASP A 34 68.10 -2.42 -135.98
CA ASP A 34 68.71 -1.87 -134.76
C ASP A 34 68.04 -0.55 -134.35
N VAL A 35 67.81 0.37 -135.30
CA VAL A 35 67.05 1.60 -135.03
C VAL A 35 65.61 1.29 -134.62
N ALA A 36 64.94 0.31 -135.21
CA ALA A 36 63.60 -0.10 -134.81
C ALA A 36 63.60 -0.68 -133.38
N SER A 37 64.59 -1.51 -133.02
CA SER A 37 64.75 -2.06 -131.67
C SER A 37 65.14 -1.00 -130.64
N LYS A 38 66.02 -0.05 -130.99
CA LYS A 38 66.41 1.07 -130.12
C LYS A 38 65.32 2.12 -129.97
N ARG A 39 64.47 2.29 -130.98
CA ARG A 39 63.27 3.14 -130.97
C ARG A 39 62.07 2.43 -130.37
N ASP A 40 62.16 1.12 -130.14
CA ASP A 40 61.16 0.38 -129.37
C ASP A 40 61.32 0.70 -127.89
N VAL A 41 60.69 1.81 -127.48
CA VAL A 41 60.64 2.29 -126.10
C VAL A 41 59.43 1.68 -125.36
N SER A 42 58.75 0.69 -125.96
CA SER A 42 57.53 0.10 -125.38
C SER A 42 57.79 -0.57 -124.02
N GLU A 43 58.96 -1.19 -123.83
CA GLU A 43 59.36 -1.78 -122.55
C GLU A 43 59.54 -0.72 -121.45
N TYR A 44 60.16 0.42 -121.78
CA TYR A 44 60.28 1.54 -120.83
C TYR A 44 58.94 2.22 -120.55
N HIS A 45 58.06 2.32 -121.55
CA HIS A 45 56.70 2.80 -121.34
C HIS A 45 55.91 1.86 -120.42
N ALA A 46 55.99 0.54 -120.64
CA ALA A 46 55.34 -0.45 -119.77
C ALA A 46 55.91 -0.44 -118.34
N ALA A 47 57.23 -0.25 -118.20
CA ALA A 47 57.88 -0.07 -116.90
C ALA A 47 57.45 1.22 -116.20
N PHE A 48 57.27 2.31 -116.96
CA PHE A 48 56.79 3.59 -116.42
C PHE A 48 55.32 3.53 -116.02
N GLU A 49 54.44 2.92 -116.82
CA GLU A 49 53.04 2.68 -116.46
C GLU A 49 52.94 1.79 -115.20
N THR A 50 53.82 0.80 -115.09
CA THR A 50 53.93 -0.04 -113.87
C THR A 50 54.35 0.79 -112.66
N PHE A 51 55.38 1.64 -112.81
CA PHE A 51 55.82 2.53 -111.74
C PHE A 51 54.75 3.55 -111.33
N GLU A 52 54.04 4.14 -112.29
CA GLU A 52 52.91 5.06 -112.01
C GLU A 52 51.78 4.34 -111.26
N ARG A 53 51.46 3.10 -111.64
CA ARG A 53 50.49 2.26 -110.93
C ARG A 53 50.95 1.94 -109.51
N ASP A 54 52.20 1.52 -109.34
CA ASP A 54 52.76 1.18 -108.02
C ASP A 54 52.83 2.44 -107.12
N LEU A 55 53.10 3.61 -107.70
CA LEU A 55 53.09 4.89 -106.98
C LEU A 55 51.69 5.33 -106.59
N ALA A 56 50.69 5.10 -107.45
CA ALA A 56 49.29 5.32 -107.12
C ALA A 56 48.82 4.36 -106.01
N GLU A 57 49.19 3.08 -106.09
CA GLU A 57 48.85 2.07 -105.07
C GLU A 57 49.52 2.39 -103.72
N ALA A 58 50.79 2.82 -103.73
CA ALA A 58 51.49 3.26 -102.52
C ALA A 58 50.85 4.52 -101.91
N ARG A 59 50.37 5.45 -102.75
CA ARG A 59 49.63 6.63 -102.30
C ARG A 59 48.30 6.24 -101.67
N ASP A 60 47.51 5.38 -102.33
CA ASP A 60 46.23 4.91 -101.81
C ASP A 60 46.41 4.16 -100.48
N ALA A 61 47.46 3.36 -100.36
CA ALA A 61 47.81 2.68 -99.10
C ALA A 61 48.22 3.67 -97.99
N PHE A 62 48.92 4.74 -98.33
CA PHE A 62 49.29 5.78 -97.37
C PHE A 62 48.07 6.60 -96.93
N ASP A 63 47.19 6.98 -97.86
CA ASP A 63 45.95 7.68 -97.57
C ASP A 63 45.04 6.80 -96.69
N GLN A 64 44.92 5.50 -97.00
CA GLN A 64 44.21 4.55 -96.14
C GLN A 64 44.83 4.43 -94.74
N TYR A 65 46.16 4.33 -94.65
CA TYR A 65 46.84 4.32 -93.35
C TYR A 65 46.56 5.60 -92.57
N SER A 66 46.64 6.77 -93.22
CA SER A 66 46.35 8.07 -92.61
C SER A 66 44.92 8.12 -92.07
N ASP A 67 43.93 7.68 -92.85
CA ASP A 67 42.54 7.63 -92.41
C ASP A 67 42.35 6.69 -91.21
N THR A 68 42.99 5.51 -91.23
CA THR A 68 42.91 4.58 -90.08
C THR A 68 43.61 5.13 -88.85
N PHE A 69 44.72 5.86 -89.03
CA PHE A 69 45.45 6.49 -87.94
C PHE A 69 44.62 7.63 -87.33
N ASP A 70 44.03 8.50 -88.15
CA ASP A 70 43.17 9.59 -87.69
C ASP A 70 41.93 9.05 -86.97
N ALA A 71 41.32 7.98 -87.48
CA ALA A 71 40.23 7.30 -86.79
C ALA A 71 40.66 6.71 -85.44
N ALA A 72 41.85 6.09 -85.36
CA ALA A 72 42.39 5.56 -84.11
C ALA A 72 42.72 6.65 -83.10
N VAL A 73 43.29 7.78 -83.54
CA VAL A 73 43.56 8.95 -82.71
C VAL A 73 42.27 9.57 -82.21
N ALA A 74 41.25 9.73 -83.06
CA ALA A 74 39.94 10.23 -82.66
C ALA A 74 39.29 9.32 -81.60
N ALA A 75 39.34 8.00 -81.79
CA ALA A 75 38.83 7.02 -80.83
C ALA A 75 39.60 7.07 -79.50
N PHE A 76 40.93 7.22 -79.53
CA PHE A 76 41.75 7.37 -78.32
C PHE A 76 41.43 8.66 -77.57
N LEU A 77 41.30 9.80 -78.27
CA LEU A 77 40.93 11.07 -77.65
C LEU A 77 39.53 11.01 -77.04
N GLN A 78 38.61 10.30 -77.68
CA GLN A 78 37.28 10.04 -77.12
C GLN A 78 37.36 9.17 -75.84
N ASP A 79 38.16 8.10 -75.82
CA ASP A 79 38.38 7.27 -74.63
C ASP A 79 39.02 8.08 -73.48
N VAL A 80 40.01 8.92 -73.79
CA VAL A 80 40.64 9.80 -72.79
C VAL A 80 39.62 10.78 -72.20
N SER A 81 38.78 11.40 -73.03
CA SER A 81 37.71 12.28 -72.55
C SER A 81 36.74 11.52 -71.64
N HIS A 82 36.34 10.32 -72.05
CA HIS A 82 35.43 9.48 -71.27
C HIS A 82 36.03 9.13 -69.89
N ARG A 83 37.30 8.71 -69.85
CA ARG A 83 38.01 8.45 -68.58
C ARG A 83 38.14 9.68 -67.70
N GLN A 84 38.34 10.87 -68.28
CA GLN A 84 38.38 12.11 -67.52
C GLN A 84 37.01 12.41 -66.87
N ASP A 85 35.92 12.19 -67.60
CA ASP A 85 34.56 12.34 -67.06
C ASP A 85 34.26 11.31 -65.96
N GLU A 86 34.70 10.07 -66.12
CA GLU A 86 34.60 9.02 -65.08
C GLU A 86 35.37 9.41 -63.81
N ILE A 87 36.61 9.91 -63.95
CA ILE A 87 37.42 10.36 -62.81
C ILE A 87 36.76 11.56 -62.11
N ALA A 88 36.22 12.53 -62.86
CA ALA A 88 35.50 13.66 -62.30
C ALA A 88 34.23 13.22 -61.54
N THR A 89 33.53 12.23 -62.09
CA THR A 89 32.36 11.62 -61.44
C THR A 89 32.75 10.91 -60.14
N LEU A 90 33.78 10.07 -60.17
CA LEU A 90 34.30 9.38 -58.98
C LEU A 90 34.73 10.37 -57.90
N ARG A 91 35.40 11.46 -58.26
CA ARG A 91 35.78 12.52 -57.33
C ARG A 91 34.56 13.15 -56.66
N THR A 92 33.52 13.47 -57.42
CA THR A 92 32.27 14.04 -56.88
C THR A 92 31.58 13.07 -55.92
N VAL A 93 31.60 11.76 -56.23
CA VAL A 93 31.06 10.72 -55.34
C VAL A 93 31.88 10.63 -54.05
N PHE A 94 33.21 10.69 -54.15
CA PHE A 94 34.09 10.64 -52.99
C PHE A 94 33.95 11.87 -52.08
N GLU A 95 33.84 13.07 -52.66
CA GLU A 95 33.58 14.30 -51.90
C GLU A 95 32.24 14.22 -51.15
N ARG A 96 31.19 13.70 -51.79
CA ARG A 96 29.91 13.45 -51.11
C ARG A 96 30.03 12.43 -49.98
N TYR A 97 30.75 11.33 -50.21
CA TYR A 97 30.98 10.33 -49.18
C TYR A 97 31.75 10.93 -47.99
N GLN A 98 32.74 11.78 -48.25
CA GLN A 98 33.48 12.47 -47.20
C GLN A 98 32.58 13.41 -46.41
N ASP A 99 31.73 14.21 -47.05
CA ASP A 99 30.78 15.10 -46.35
C ASP A 99 29.80 14.31 -45.46
N THR A 100 29.29 13.18 -45.96
CA THR A 100 28.45 12.26 -45.17
C THR A 100 29.23 11.70 -44.00
N PHE A 101 30.44 11.19 -44.23
CA PHE A 101 31.29 10.65 -43.18
C PHE A 101 31.60 11.69 -42.09
N ASP A 102 31.94 12.93 -42.46
CA ASP A 102 32.22 14.00 -41.50
C ASP A 102 30.96 14.38 -40.70
N THR A 103 29.78 14.34 -41.34
CA THR A 103 28.49 14.54 -40.67
C THR A 103 28.19 13.41 -39.68
N ASP A 104 28.28 12.17 -40.11
CA ASP A 104 28.03 10.98 -39.28
C ASP A 104 28.99 10.94 -38.09
N VAL A 105 30.28 11.24 -38.31
CA VAL A 105 31.27 11.32 -37.23
C VAL A 105 30.94 12.46 -36.26
N SER A 106 30.51 13.62 -36.75
CA SER A 106 30.10 14.73 -35.88
C SER A 106 28.88 14.38 -35.05
N GLU A 107 27.91 13.64 -35.61
CA GLU A 107 26.70 13.20 -34.91
C GLU A 107 27.05 12.14 -33.84
N ILE A 108 27.92 11.18 -34.17
CA ILE A 108 28.39 10.17 -33.21
C ILE A 108 29.25 10.80 -32.10
N GLN A 109 30.05 11.83 -32.42
CA GLN A 109 30.87 12.54 -31.43
C GLN A 109 30.06 13.52 -30.58
N ASP A 110 28.82 13.84 -30.96
CA ASP A 110 27.94 14.69 -30.16
C ASP A 110 27.38 13.93 -28.96
N ILE A 111 28.22 13.79 -27.95
CA ILE A 111 27.86 13.21 -26.66
C ILE A 111 27.09 14.19 -25.76
N SER A 112 26.70 15.38 -26.26
CA SER A 112 26.04 16.40 -25.43
C SER A 112 24.72 15.89 -24.86
N SER A 113 23.95 15.14 -25.65
CA SER A 113 22.70 14.51 -25.20
C SER A 113 22.95 13.50 -24.06
N LEU A 114 23.98 12.65 -24.21
CA LEU A 114 24.37 11.70 -23.16
C LEU A 114 24.83 12.41 -21.88
N LEU A 115 25.62 13.49 -22.01
CA LEU A 115 26.07 14.28 -20.85
C LEU A 115 24.90 14.96 -20.13
N ILE A 116 23.91 15.48 -20.87
CA ILE A 116 22.67 16.03 -20.29
C ILE A 116 21.92 14.94 -19.53
N ALA A 117 21.72 13.76 -20.15
CA ALA A 117 21.04 12.64 -19.50
C ALA A 117 21.76 12.16 -18.22
N ILE A 118 23.11 12.17 -18.20
CA ILE A 118 23.90 11.83 -17.02
C ILE A 118 23.70 12.88 -15.91
N ASP A 119 23.66 14.17 -16.23
CA ASP A 119 23.45 15.25 -15.26
C ASP A 119 22.03 15.21 -14.67
N GLU A 120 21.03 14.96 -15.51
CA GLU A 120 19.64 14.72 -15.09
C GLU A 120 19.53 13.51 -14.15
N PHE A 121 20.20 12.40 -14.51
CA PHE A 121 20.22 11.19 -13.67
C PHE A 121 20.93 11.42 -12.32
N GLN A 122 22.06 12.14 -12.30
CA GLN A 122 22.75 12.49 -11.07
C GLN A 122 21.91 13.41 -10.17
N THR A 123 21.20 14.36 -10.77
CA THR A 123 20.26 15.23 -10.06
C THR A 123 19.13 14.41 -9.43
N ALA A 124 18.52 13.50 -10.19
CA ALA A 124 17.47 12.61 -9.68
C ALA A 124 17.96 11.75 -8.50
N ILE A 125 19.16 11.16 -8.58
CA ILE A 125 19.76 10.40 -7.47
C ILE A 125 19.93 11.29 -6.23
N ALA A 126 20.43 12.51 -6.39
CA ALA A 126 20.64 13.43 -5.28
C ALA A 126 19.33 13.84 -4.61
N GLU A 127 18.27 14.10 -5.40
CA GLU A 127 16.93 14.40 -4.90
C GLU A 127 16.34 13.22 -4.13
N THR A 128 16.38 12.01 -4.69
CA THR A 128 15.94 10.79 -4.01
C THR A 128 16.71 10.55 -2.71
N GLY A 129 18.03 10.77 -2.71
CA GLY A 129 18.86 10.66 -1.50
C GLY A 129 18.41 11.62 -0.40
N ALA A 130 18.13 12.89 -0.75
CA ALA A 130 17.64 13.88 0.21
C ALA A 130 16.25 13.55 0.79
N GLU A 131 15.37 12.93 0.00
CA GLU A 131 14.07 12.45 0.49
C GLU A 131 14.23 11.30 1.49
N PHE A 132 15.14 10.35 1.23
CA PHE A 132 15.44 9.28 2.17
C PHE A 132 16.05 9.80 3.47
N ASP A 133 16.98 10.76 3.40
CA ASP A 133 17.57 11.39 4.58
C ASP A 133 16.50 12.10 5.43
N ALA A 134 15.58 12.84 4.80
CA ALA A 134 14.47 13.48 5.49
C ALA A 134 13.51 12.47 6.15
N TYR A 135 13.25 11.35 5.47
CA TYR A 135 12.45 10.26 6.04
C TYR A 135 13.15 9.62 7.24
N ALA A 136 14.46 9.38 7.15
CA ALA A 136 15.25 8.82 8.24
C ALA A 136 15.28 9.75 9.46
N GLU A 137 15.45 11.06 9.27
CA GLU A 137 15.38 12.05 10.34
C GLU A 137 14.00 12.09 11.01
N ALA A 138 12.93 12.02 10.23
CA ALA A 138 11.57 11.97 10.75
C ALA A 138 11.32 10.68 11.55
N PHE A 139 11.76 9.53 11.02
CA PHE A 139 11.67 8.25 11.69
C PHE A 139 12.42 8.25 13.03
N ASP A 140 13.64 8.78 13.07
CA ASP A 140 14.42 8.88 14.30
C ASP A 140 13.73 9.78 15.34
N ALA A 141 13.09 10.88 14.90
CA ALA A 141 12.32 11.75 15.77
C ALA A 141 11.06 11.06 16.33
N ASP A 142 10.34 10.31 15.49
CA ASP A 142 9.16 9.55 15.90
C ASP A 142 9.55 8.44 16.90
N VAL A 143 10.65 7.72 16.64
CA VAL A 143 11.18 6.71 17.56
C VAL A 143 11.58 7.34 18.89
N ALA A 144 12.25 8.49 18.87
CA ALA A 144 12.59 9.21 20.10
C ALA A 144 11.34 9.65 20.88
N GLN A 145 10.29 10.09 20.19
CA GLN A 145 9.01 10.44 20.81
C GLN A 145 8.31 9.23 21.42
N ILE A 146 8.32 8.08 20.74
CA ILE A 146 7.71 6.84 21.25
C ILE A 146 8.52 6.29 22.44
N GLN A 147 9.84 6.44 22.42
CA GLN A 147 10.72 6.03 23.52
C GLN A 147 10.64 6.98 24.73
N ASP A 148 10.18 8.21 24.52
CA ASP A 148 9.92 9.17 25.58
C ASP A 148 8.67 8.76 26.38
N ILE A 149 8.91 7.92 27.39
CA ILE A 149 7.90 7.42 28.33
C ILE A 149 7.85 8.23 29.62
N ASP A 150 8.53 9.38 29.69
CA ASP A 150 8.64 10.17 30.93
C ASP A 150 7.26 10.66 31.39
N ASP A 151 6.39 11.07 30.46
CA ASP A 151 5.02 11.47 30.76
C ASP A 151 4.18 10.30 31.29
N LEU A 152 4.36 9.09 30.74
CA LEU A 152 3.68 7.89 31.22
C LEU A 152 4.16 7.51 32.63
N LEU A 153 5.47 7.56 32.87
CA LEU A 153 6.05 7.30 34.19
C LEU A 153 5.58 8.34 35.22
N ALA A 154 5.51 9.62 34.84
CA ALA A 154 4.96 10.67 35.69
C ALA A 154 3.47 10.45 36.00
N ALA A 155 2.68 10.01 35.01
CA ALA A 155 1.28 9.67 35.22
C ALA A 155 1.11 8.46 36.16
N ILE A 156 1.95 7.43 36.02
CA ILE A 156 1.95 6.26 36.93
C ILE A 156 2.29 6.70 38.36
N ALA A 157 3.35 7.49 38.54
CA ALA A 157 3.73 8.01 39.87
C ALA A 157 2.60 8.84 40.49
N SER A 158 1.93 9.68 39.71
CA SER A 158 0.78 10.45 40.20
C SER A 158 -0.41 9.58 40.61
N VAL A 159 -0.60 8.41 39.98
CA VAL A 159 -1.65 7.46 40.37
C VAL A 159 -1.24 6.70 41.63
N GLU A 160 0.03 6.33 41.76
CA GLU A 160 0.57 5.72 42.99
C GLU A 160 0.39 6.66 44.19
N ASP A 161 0.78 7.94 44.07
CA ASP A 161 0.58 8.96 45.11
C ASP A 161 -0.92 9.09 45.49
N ALA A 162 -1.82 9.04 44.51
CA ALA A 162 -3.26 9.11 44.77
C ALA A 162 -3.80 7.86 45.50
N PHE A 163 -3.22 6.69 45.28
CA PHE A 163 -3.56 5.48 46.05
C PHE A 163 -3.07 5.58 47.49
N ASP A 164 -1.86 6.09 47.70
CA ASP A 164 -1.30 6.30 49.04
C ASP A 164 -2.16 7.30 49.84
N ASP A 165 -2.59 8.41 49.23
CA ASP A 165 -3.50 9.38 49.84
C ASP A 165 -4.86 8.75 50.24
N VAL A 166 -5.39 7.86 49.40
CA VAL A 166 -6.64 7.15 49.68
C VAL A 166 -6.45 6.15 50.83
N GLU A 167 -5.33 5.42 50.87
CA GLU A 167 -5.00 4.52 51.97
C GLU A 167 -4.92 5.28 53.30
N GLU A 168 -4.20 6.41 53.35
CA GLU A 168 -4.10 7.25 54.54
C GLU A 168 -5.48 7.75 55.01
N ALA A 169 -6.35 8.16 54.06
CA ALA A 169 -7.70 8.60 54.39
C ALA A 169 -8.58 7.46 54.95
N PHE A 170 -8.44 6.23 54.43
CA PHE A 170 -9.14 5.06 54.94
C PHE A 170 -8.65 4.66 56.33
N ASP A 171 -7.34 4.69 56.57
CA ASP A 171 -6.75 4.42 57.88
C ASP A 171 -7.23 5.44 58.92
N ALA A 172 -7.21 6.73 58.59
CA ALA A 172 -7.70 7.79 59.47
C ALA A 172 -9.21 7.62 59.78
N TYR A 173 -10.02 7.25 58.78
CA TYR A 173 -11.42 6.94 59.00
C TYR A 173 -11.62 5.72 59.91
N ALA A 174 -10.84 4.65 59.70
CA ALA A 174 -10.93 3.42 60.49
C ALA A 174 -10.56 3.68 61.95
N GLU A 175 -9.54 4.49 62.23
CA GLU A 175 -9.16 4.92 63.57
C GLU A 175 -10.27 5.75 64.24
N ALA A 176 -10.84 6.72 63.52
CA ALA A 176 -11.95 7.53 64.03
C ALA A 176 -13.18 6.68 64.34
N PHE A 177 -13.54 5.76 63.44
CA PHE A 177 -14.66 4.84 63.64
C PHE A 177 -14.44 3.94 64.86
N ALA A 178 -13.22 3.41 65.06
CA ALA A 178 -12.89 2.61 66.23
C ALA A 178 -13.04 3.43 67.53
N ALA A 179 -12.58 4.68 67.54
CA ALA A 179 -12.74 5.58 68.68
C ALA A 179 -14.21 5.89 69.00
N ASP A 180 -15.05 6.11 67.97
CA ASP A 180 -16.49 6.33 68.14
C ASP A 180 -17.18 5.08 68.73
N ILE A 181 -16.82 3.89 68.28
CA ILE A 181 -17.34 2.62 68.84
C ILE A 181 -16.94 2.47 70.30
N ASP A 182 -15.68 2.78 70.66
CA ASP A 182 -15.21 2.74 72.04
C ASP A 182 -15.95 3.77 72.92
N ALA A 183 -16.23 4.97 72.40
CA ALA A 183 -17.03 5.99 73.09
C ALA A 183 -18.47 5.51 73.32
N ILE A 184 -19.13 4.94 72.30
CA ILE A 184 -20.47 4.36 72.44
C ILE A 184 -20.48 3.24 73.49
N HIS A 185 -19.47 2.37 73.49
CA HIS A 185 -19.36 1.32 74.51
C HIS A 185 -19.20 1.88 75.93
N ALA A 186 -18.40 2.94 76.08
CA ALA A 186 -18.23 3.63 77.36
C ALA A 186 -19.55 4.27 77.84
N ASP A 187 -20.27 4.96 76.96
CA ASP A 187 -21.56 5.57 77.26
C ASP A 187 -22.61 4.52 77.66
N VAL A 188 -22.68 3.40 76.93
CA VAL A 188 -23.57 2.28 77.27
C VAL A 188 -23.21 1.65 78.61
N ALA A 189 -21.92 1.55 78.95
CA ALA A 189 -21.49 1.06 80.25
C ALA A 189 -21.91 2.01 81.37
N ALA A 190 -21.70 3.32 81.19
CA ALA A 190 -22.12 4.34 82.14
C ALA A 190 -23.65 4.34 82.35
N GLU A 191 -24.43 4.22 81.28
CA GLU A 191 -25.89 4.17 81.36
C GLU A 191 -26.37 2.90 82.10
N LYS A 192 -25.71 1.76 81.88
CA LYS A 192 -25.99 0.52 82.62
C LYS A 192 -25.71 0.68 84.12
N GLU A 193 -24.61 1.34 84.49
CA GLU A 193 -24.29 1.63 85.89
C GLU A 193 -25.31 2.61 86.51
N ALA A 194 -25.70 3.65 85.79
CA ALA A 194 -26.74 4.59 86.22
C ALA A 194 -28.08 3.89 86.43
N PHE A 195 -28.50 3.03 85.50
CA PHE A 195 -29.72 2.24 85.64
C PHE A 195 -29.67 1.28 86.82
N ALA A 196 -28.51 0.62 87.04
CA ALA A 196 -28.30 -0.23 88.21
C ALA A 196 -28.44 0.58 89.52
N ALA A 197 -27.88 1.79 89.58
CA ALA A 197 -28.03 2.67 90.74
C ALA A 197 -29.48 3.11 90.97
N VAL A 198 -30.23 3.44 89.91
CA VAL A 198 -31.67 3.77 90.01
C VAL A 198 -32.46 2.58 90.52
N ARG A 199 -32.18 1.38 90.01
CA ARG A 199 -32.82 0.14 90.49
C ARG A 199 -32.53 -0.08 91.98
N ASP A 200 -31.26 0.01 92.39
CA ASP A 200 -30.87 -0.19 93.79
C ASP A 200 -31.51 0.87 94.73
N ALA A 201 -31.62 2.12 94.26
CA ALA A 201 -32.32 3.19 94.98
C ALA A 201 -33.83 2.92 95.08
N PHE A 202 -34.45 2.41 94.01
CA PHE A 202 -35.86 2.02 94.02
C PHE A 202 -36.13 0.82 94.94
N GLU A 203 -35.25 -0.20 94.94
CA GLU A 203 -35.32 -1.32 95.87
C GLU A 203 -35.19 -0.85 97.32
N THR A 204 -34.30 0.11 97.59
CA THR A 204 -34.15 0.74 98.91
C THR A 204 -35.42 1.48 99.32
N TYR A 205 -35.95 2.35 98.45
CA TYR A 205 -37.21 3.08 98.67
C TYR A 205 -38.38 2.12 98.91
N GLN A 206 -38.51 1.08 98.09
CA GLN A 206 -39.56 0.07 98.21
C GLN A 206 -39.46 -0.64 99.57
N SER A 207 -38.25 -1.00 99.99
CA SER A 207 -38.02 -1.60 101.32
C SER A 207 -38.41 -0.63 102.43
N GLU A 208 -37.94 0.61 102.42
CA GLU A 208 -38.27 1.60 103.46
C GLU A 208 -39.78 1.87 103.54
N PHE A 209 -40.42 2.10 102.40
CA PHE A 209 -41.87 2.33 102.32
C PHE A 209 -42.65 1.14 102.90
N HIS A 210 -42.38 -0.09 102.44
CA HIS A 210 -43.16 -1.25 102.87
C HIS A 210 -42.81 -1.76 104.26
N THR A 211 -41.55 -1.72 104.68
CA THR A 211 -41.11 -2.31 105.95
C THR A 211 -41.11 -1.34 107.12
N VAL A 212 -40.99 -0.04 106.85
CA VAL A 212 -40.97 0.99 107.90
C VAL A 212 -42.27 1.77 107.89
N GLU A 213 -42.60 2.46 106.79
CA GLU A 213 -43.73 3.40 106.79
C GLU A 213 -45.09 2.71 106.81
N VAL A 214 -45.29 1.72 105.93
CA VAL A 214 -46.53 0.94 105.90
C VAL A 214 -46.67 0.11 107.16
N GLN A 215 -45.59 -0.48 107.68
CA GLN A 215 -45.65 -1.21 108.95
C GLN A 215 -46.00 -0.28 110.11
N ALA A 216 -45.43 0.93 110.18
CA ALA A 216 -45.80 1.90 111.21
C ALA A 216 -47.27 2.35 111.09
N LEU A 217 -47.81 2.47 109.87
CA LEU A 217 -49.23 2.73 109.67
C LEU A 217 -50.09 1.56 110.12
N VAL A 218 -49.69 0.33 109.82
CA VAL A 218 -50.37 -0.89 110.30
C VAL A 218 -50.35 -0.93 111.82
N ASP A 219 -49.19 -0.73 112.46
CA ASP A 219 -49.05 -0.70 113.91
C ASP A 219 -49.92 0.41 114.55
N ALA A 220 -50.02 1.57 113.91
CA ALA A 220 -50.89 2.66 114.38
C ALA A 220 -52.38 2.37 114.19
N VAL A 221 -52.76 1.62 113.15
CA VAL A 221 -54.12 1.13 112.98
C VAL A 221 -54.44 0.09 114.04
N ASP A 222 -53.53 -0.85 114.31
CA ASP A 222 -53.67 -1.85 115.36
C ASP A 222 -53.83 -1.18 116.74
N GLU A 223 -53.01 -0.16 117.05
CA GLU A 223 -53.14 0.62 118.30
C GLU A 223 -54.48 1.39 118.38
N PHE A 224 -54.94 1.96 117.27
CA PHE A 224 -56.24 2.63 117.22
C PHE A 224 -57.42 1.65 117.36
N GLU A 225 -57.31 0.44 116.80
CA GLU A 225 -58.26 -0.64 117.00
C GLU A 225 -58.32 -1.07 118.47
N ASP A 226 -57.15 -1.22 119.11
CA ASP A 226 -57.04 -1.47 120.56
C ASP A 226 -57.68 -0.34 121.38
N GLU A 227 -57.45 0.94 121.03
CA GLU A 227 -58.08 2.09 121.70
C GLU A 227 -59.61 2.09 121.54
N ILE A 228 -60.13 1.70 120.38
CA ILE A 228 -61.57 1.55 120.15
C ILE A 228 -62.12 0.40 120.99
N GLU A 229 -61.41 -0.73 121.08
CA GLU A 229 -61.82 -1.87 121.90
C GLU A 229 -61.84 -1.48 123.38
N ASP A 230 -60.82 -0.78 123.88
CA ASP A 230 -60.75 -0.24 125.24
C ASP A 230 -61.83 0.82 125.51
N PHE A 231 -62.10 1.70 124.55
CA PHE A 231 -63.20 2.65 124.64
C PHE A 231 -64.56 1.94 124.68
N GLY A 232 -64.73 0.91 123.85
CA GLY A 232 -65.91 0.04 123.85
C GLY A 232 -66.10 -0.64 125.20
N ALA A 233 -65.05 -1.25 125.75
CA ALA A 233 -65.07 -1.88 127.06
C ALA A 233 -65.38 -0.87 128.19
N ASN A 234 -64.83 0.34 128.13
CA ASN A 234 -65.16 1.42 129.08
C ASN A 234 -66.60 1.92 128.92
N PHE A 235 -67.10 2.04 127.70
CA PHE A 235 -68.48 2.40 127.43
C PHE A 235 -69.44 1.33 127.95
N ASP A 236 -69.14 0.06 127.70
CA ASP A 236 -69.89 -1.09 128.21
C ASP A 236 -69.87 -1.11 129.74
N ALA A 237 -68.71 -0.90 130.37
CA ALA A 237 -68.60 -0.77 131.83
C ALA A 237 -69.41 0.43 132.38
N THR A 238 -69.36 1.58 131.71
CA THR A 238 -70.15 2.77 132.08
C THR A 238 -71.64 2.53 131.87
N ALA A 239 -72.03 1.81 130.82
CA ALA A 239 -73.39 1.42 130.54
C ALA A 239 -73.90 0.41 131.56
N GLU A 240 -73.06 -0.54 132.01
CA GLU A 240 -73.34 -1.44 133.11
C GLU A 240 -73.49 -0.69 134.44
N GLU A 241 -72.61 0.27 134.74
CA GLU A 241 -72.73 1.15 135.91
C GLU A 241 -73.97 2.03 135.85
N PHE A 242 -74.31 2.57 134.68
CA PHE A 242 -75.52 3.36 134.48
C PHE A 242 -76.78 2.49 134.55
N ALA A 243 -76.76 1.27 134.02
CA ALA A 243 -77.83 0.30 134.17
C ALA A 243 -78.00 -0.13 135.64
N ALA A 244 -76.89 -0.29 136.37
CA ALA A 244 -76.91 -0.52 137.81
C ALA A 244 -77.43 0.71 138.58
N TYR A 245 -77.08 1.92 138.18
CA TYR A 245 -77.62 3.16 138.72
C TYR A 245 -79.12 3.29 138.45
N ILE A 246 -79.59 3.00 137.23
CA ILE A 246 -81.02 2.96 136.90
C ILE A 246 -81.73 1.91 137.76
N ARG A 247 -81.18 0.69 137.90
CA ARG A 247 -81.73 -0.34 138.80
C ARG A 247 -81.84 0.17 140.24
N THR A 248 -80.82 0.87 140.73
CA THR A 248 -80.74 1.38 142.10
C THR A 248 -81.65 2.59 142.34
N PHE A 249 -81.73 3.50 141.37
CA PHE A 249 -82.49 4.75 141.45
C PHE A 249 -83.99 4.54 141.23
N TYR A 250 -84.37 3.64 140.31
CA TYR A 250 -85.77 3.33 140.01
C TYR A 250 -86.31 2.08 140.75
N GLY A 251 -85.49 1.38 141.54
CA GLY A 251 -85.94 0.23 142.32
C GLY A 251 -86.48 -0.92 141.46
N ILE A 252 -85.94 -1.07 140.24
CA ILE A 252 -86.35 -2.12 139.31
C ILE A 252 -85.68 -3.41 139.76
N SER A 253 -86.42 -4.21 140.52
CA SER A 253 -86.13 -5.62 140.76
C SER A 253 -86.62 -6.40 139.53
N ASP A 254 -85.74 -7.20 138.93
CA ASP A 254 -86.00 -7.98 137.73
C ASP A 254 -87.33 -8.73 137.79
N ASN A 255 -88.20 -8.47 136.80
CA ASN A 255 -89.17 -9.43 136.31
C ASN A 255 -89.60 -9.03 134.89
N ASP A 256 -89.39 -10.00 133.99
CA ASP A 256 -90.23 -10.36 132.85
C ASP A 256 -90.57 -9.28 131.80
N ASP A 257 -89.96 -9.53 130.65
CA ASP A 257 -90.67 -9.91 129.42
C ASP A 257 -91.48 -8.84 128.67
N ASP A 258 -91.43 -8.99 127.35
CA ASP A 258 -92.36 -8.47 126.37
C ASP A 258 -92.31 -6.98 125.93
N ASN A 259 -91.75 -6.83 124.73
CA ASN A 259 -92.56 -6.62 123.51
C ASN A 259 -92.66 -5.19 122.93
N VAL A 260 -92.64 -5.22 121.59
CA VAL A 260 -93.14 -4.25 120.62
C VAL A 260 -92.24 -3.08 120.24
N GLY A 261 -91.85 -3.10 118.95
CA GLY A 261 -92.13 -1.96 118.09
C GLY A 261 -90.96 -1.42 117.29
N THR A 262 -90.73 -2.00 116.11
CA THR A 262 -91.00 -1.33 114.82
C THR A 262 -90.18 -0.07 114.53
N THR A 263 -89.25 -0.16 113.57
CA THR A 263 -89.46 0.57 112.30
C THR A 263 -88.63 -0.02 111.17
N ASP A 264 -89.35 -0.36 110.12
CA ASP A 264 -88.95 -0.74 108.77
C ASP A 264 -88.87 0.54 107.94
N VAL A 265 -87.68 0.94 107.46
CA VAL A 265 -87.46 1.90 106.35
C VAL A 265 -86.11 1.52 105.71
N LYS A 266 -86.10 0.73 104.63
CA LYS A 266 -86.11 1.16 103.23
C LYS A 266 -84.94 2.07 102.78
N GLN A 267 -84.14 1.50 101.89
CA GLN A 267 -83.99 1.94 100.49
C GLN A 267 -83.06 3.13 100.19
N ALA A 268 -81.96 2.79 99.51
CA ALA A 268 -81.49 3.35 98.23
C ALA A 268 -80.26 2.49 97.85
N GLU A 269 -80.28 1.54 96.90
CA GLU A 269 -80.68 1.61 95.49
C GLU A 269 -80.00 2.74 94.71
N GLN A 270 -79.36 2.33 93.60
CA GLN A 270 -78.95 3.13 92.42
C GLN A 270 -77.60 3.89 92.54
N THR A 271 -76.71 3.89 91.53
CA THR A 271 -76.78 3.47 90.12
C THR A 271 -75.39 3.67 89.48
N ASP A 272 -75.22 3.04 88.31
CA ASP A 272 -74.40 3.51 87.17
C ASP A 272 -72.86 3.42 87.31
N GLN A 273 -72.09 3.07 86.29
CA GLN A 273 -72.37 2.76 84.89
C GLN A 273 -71.15 2.02 84.32
N LEU A 274 -71.43 1.06 83.43
CA LEU A 274 -70.53 0.69 82.35
C LEU A 274 -70.13 1.94 81.57
N GLU A 275 -68.86 2.06 81.18
CA GLU A 275 -68.52 2.50 79.83
C GLU A 275 -67.05 2.18 79.49
N ALA A 276 -66.89 1.18 78.63
CA ALA A 276 -65.79 1.14 77.70
C ALA A 276 -65.96 2.33 76.74
N ASN A 277 -64.93 3.16 76.61
CA ASN A 277 -64.77 4.04 75.45
C ASN A 277 -63.39 3.80 74.86
N ALA A 278 -63.38 2.94 73.83
CA ALA A 278 -62.49 3.08 72.70
C ALA A 278 -63.08 4.18 71.78
N ILE A 279 -62.22 5.08 71.31
CA ILE A 279 -62.25 5.97 70.12
C ILE A 279 -61.06 6.91 70.41
N GLY A 280 -59.97 6.95 69.64
CA GLY A 280 -59.94 7.17 68.20
C GLY A 280 -59.88 8.67 67.93
N ASP A 281 -59.14 9.06 66.89
CA ASP A 281 -59.12 10.40 66.27
C ASP A 281 -58.14 11.42 66.89
N GLU A 282 -56.95 11.67 66.35
CA GLU A 282 -56.53 12.27 65.05
C GLU A 282 -56.04 13.72 65.22
N GLY A 283 -55.01 14.06 64.44
CA GLY A 283 -54.41 15.40 64.39
C GLY A 283 -52.88 15.35 64.39
N ASN A 284 -52.21 14.83 63.35
CA ASN A 284 -51.88 15.56 62.11
C ASN A 284 -51.20 16.91 62.35
N VAL A 285 -49.90 17.04 62.05
CA VAL A 285 -49.29 18.20 61.34
C VAL A 285 -47.95 17.81 60.66
N SER A 286 -48.00 17.72 59.32
CA SER A 286 -47.06 18.21 58.28
C SER A 286 -45.64 17.63 58.08
N GLU A 287 -45.53 16.73 57.10
CA GLU A 287 -45.01 16.95 55.72
C GLU A 287 -44.14 18.20 55.42
N ALA A 288 -42.95 17.98 54.84
CA ALA A 288 -42.38 18.81 53.77
C ALA A 288 -41.36 18.01 52.93
N GLU A 289 -41.66 18.01 51.63
CA GLU A 289 -41.05 17.33 50.48
C GLU A 289 -39.72 17.91 49.97
N ALA A 290 -39.06 17.09 49.12
CA ALA A 290 -38.30 17.40 47.87
C ALA A 290 -36.90 16.74 47.87
N GLY A 291 -36.43 16.01 46.84
CA GLY A 291 -36.90 15.72 45.50
C GLY A 291 -35.74 15.12 44.67
N SER A 292 -36.02 14.76 43.41
CA SER A 292 -35.13 14.36 42.30
C SER A 292 -34.69 12.88 42.24
N ASP A 293 -34.54 12.27 41.07
CA ASP A 293 -35.24 12.38 39.79
C ASP A 293 -34.96 11.08 39.02
N ALA A 294 -35.80 10.82 38.03
CA ALA A 294 -35.79 9.64 37.18
C ALA A 294 -34.51 9.45 36.35
N VAL A 295 -34.11 8.19 36.13
CA VAL A 295 -33.78 7.73 34.77
C VAL A 295 -34.00 6.23 34.59
N SER A 296 -34.85 5.93 33.59
CA SER A 296 -35.16 4.63 33.03
C SER A 296 -34.26 4.41 31.82
N ALA A 297 -33.52 3.30 31.75
CA ALA A 297 -32.71 2.94 30.60
C ALA A 297 -33.33 1.73 29.88
N SER A 298 -33.99 2.00 28.75
CA SER A 298 -34.27 1.02 27.71
C SER A 298 -32.96 0.62 27.03
N ALA A 299 -32.66 -0.67 27.04
CA ALA A 299 -31.67 -1.27 26.16
C ALA A 299 -32.41 -1.84 24.95
N GLU A 300 -32.14 -1.31 23.76
CA GLU A 300 -31.95 -2.02 22.48
C GLU A 300 -31.25 -1.07 21.49
N SER A 301 -30.07 -1.46 21.00
CA SER A 301 -29.60 -1.03 19.68
C SER A 301 -28.47 -1.96 19.20
N GLU A 302 -28.69 -2.48 18.00
CA GLU A 302 -27.81 -3.31 17.21
C GLU A 302 -26.68 -2.45 16.60
N SER A 303 -25.46 -2.98 16.52
CA SER A 303 -24.53 -2.59 15.45
C SER A 303 -23.48 -3.68 15.24
N GLU A 304 -23.50 -4.19 14.02
CA GLU A 304 -22.50 -5.06 13.42
C GLU A 304 -21.17 -4.31 13.24
N THR A 305 -20.05 -5.02 13.45
CA THR A 305 -18.83 -5.00 12.61
C THR A 305 -17.82 -5.96 13.25
N ALA A 306 -17.74 -7.19 12.73
CA ALA A 306 -16.62 -8.08 12.97
C ALA A 306 -15.53 -7.73 11.95
N VAL A 307 -14.42 -7.17 12.44
CA VAL A 307 -13.19 -6.99 11.66
C VAL A 307 -12.38 -8.27 11.83
N ASP A 308 -12.28 -9.03 10.76
CA ASP A 308 -11.46 -10.22 10.64
C ASP A 308 -10.01 -9.79 10.38
N ILE A 309 -9.16 -9.92 11.41
CA ILE A 309 -7.71 -9.77 11.30
C ILE A 309 -7.13 -11.19 11.33
N SER A 310 -6.79 -11.70 10.16
CA SER A 310 -5.97 -12.90 10.00
C SER A 310 -4.54 -12.43 9.68
N VAL A 311 -3.68 -12.46 10.70
CA VAL A 311 -2.23 -12.40 10.56
C VAL A 311 -1.78 -13.82 10.22
N ASP A 312 -1.18 -14.00 9.04
CA ASP A 312 -0.46 -15.23 8.70
C ASP A 312 0.96 -14.87 8.26
N GLU A 313 1.91 -15.49 8.95
CA GLU A 313 3.34 -15.23 8.98
C GLU A 313 4.01 -16.53 8.54
N GLU A 314 4.53 -16.62 7.31
CA GLU A 314 5.56 -17.58 6.88
C GLU A 314 6.33 -16.95 5.70
N VAL A 315 7.58 -16.53 5.87
CA VAL A 315 8.83 -17.32 5.75
C VAL A 315 8.99 -17.99 4.38
N THR A 316 10.02 -17.56 3.64
CA THR A 316 10.90 -18.35 2.75
C THR A 316 11.94 -17.37 2.18
N GLU A 317 13.16 -17.36 2.70
CA GLU A 317 14.32 -18.17 2.31
C GLU A 317 14.79 -17.96 0.86
N ASP A 318 15.94 -17.28 0.79
CA ASP A 318 16.94 -17.14 -0.27
C ASP A 318 16.86 -18.07 -1.49
N ALA A 319 16.97 -17.46 -2.67
CA ALA A 319 17.58 -18.08 -3.84
C ALA A 319 18.34 -17.03 -4.66
N GLU A 320 19.65 -16.97 -4.44
CA GLU A 320 20.64 -16.36 -5.33
C GLU A 320 20.64 -17.11 -6.68
N LEU A 321 20.47 -16.43 -7.82
CA LEU A 321 20.99 -16.89 -9.12
C LEU A 321 21.25 -15.71 -10.08
N GLU A 322 22.52 -15.33 -10.14
CA GLU A 322 23.36 -15.05 -11.31
C GLU A 322 22.63 -14.63 -12.62
N SER A 323 22.70 -13.34 -12.93
CA SER A 323 22.41 -12.79 -14.26
C SER A 323 23.68 -12.75 -15.11
N ASP A 324 23.78 -13.61 -16.12
CA ASP A 324 24.72 -13.42 -17.22
C ASP A 324 23.99 -12.80 -18.42
N ASP A 325 24.49 -11.62 -18.72
CA ASP A 325 24.21 -10.70 -19.80
C ASP A 325 24.55 -11.29 -21.17
N ALA A 326 23.63 -11.13 -22.14
CA ALA A 326 23.93 -10.68 -23.50
C ALA A 326 22.68 -10.80 -24.40
N SER A 327 22.13 -9.68 -24.85
CA SER A 327 21.99 -9.48 -26.31
C SER A 327 21.68 -8.04 -26.66
N GLU A 328 22.57 -7.51 -27.49
CA GLU A 328 22.37 -6.37 -28.36
C GLU A 328 21.19 -6.54 -29.34
N THR A 329 20.70 -5.38 -29.75
CA THR A 329 20.19 -5.00 -31.07
C THR A 329 18.81 -5.47 -31.51
N THR A 330 17.90 -4.51 -31.36
CA THR A 330 16.66 -4.28 -32.07
C THR A 330 16.84 -4.22 -33.59
N SER A 331 16.03 -5.00 -34.32
CA SER A 331 15.54 -4.58 -35.64
C SER A 331 14.12 -5.08 -35.85
N ASP A 332 13.24 -4.11 -36.00
CA ASP A 332 11.82 -4.17 -36.31
C ASP A 332 11.56 -4.92 -37.64
N ALA A 333 10.81 -6.02 -37.55
CA ALA A 333 10.07 -6.60 -38.66
C ALA A 333 8.96 -7.48 -38.08
N THR A 334 7.71 -7.12 -38.35
CA THR A 334 6.52 -7.98 -38.23
C THR A 334 6.82 -9.36 -38.79
N THR A 335 7.16 -10.27 -37.90
CA THR A 335 7.42 -11.68 -38.17
C THR A 335 6.58 -12.42 -37.15
N GLU A 336 5.78 -13.38 -37.59
CA GLU A 336 5.20 -14.37 -36.70
C GLU A 336 6.32 -14.90 -35.81
N LEU A 337 6.30 -14.49 -34.53
CA LEU A 337 7.21 -14.91 -33.49
C LEU A 337 6.96 -16.40 -33.27
N THR A 338 7.57 -17.21 -34.11
CA THR A 338 7.93 -18.59 -33.78
C THR A 338 9.09 -18.51 -32.80
N ILE A 339 8.78 -17.98 -31.61
CA ILE A 339 9.58 -18.24 -30.41
C ILE A 339 9.56 -19.76 -30.30
N ASP A 340 10.74 -20.39 -30.31
CA ASP A 340 10.94 -21.82 -30.05
C ASP A 340 10.28 -22.16 -28.71
N THR A 341 8.98 -22.40 -28.76
CA THR A 341 8.17 -22.69 -27.60
C THR A 341 8.47 -24.15 -27.29
N PRO A 342 8.97 -24.47 -26.10
CA PRO A 342 9.26 -25.84 -25.73
C PRO A 342 8.01 -26.71 -25.94
N ASP A 343 8.20 -27.90 -26.51
CA ASP A 343 7.11 -28.83 -26.85
C ASP A 343 6.18 -29.04 -25.63
N GLY A 344 4.91 -28.67 -25.75
CA GLY A 344 3.92 -28.73 -24.65
C GLY A 344 3.84 -27.50 -23.73
N MET A 345 4.29 -26.32 -24.17
CA MET A 345 4.11 -25.04 -23.46
C MET A 345 3.45 -23.99 -24.36
N VAL A 346 2.87 -22.96 -23.75
CA VAL A 346 2.31 -21.77 -24.39
C VAL A 346 3.03 -20.53 -23.86
N THR A 347 3.23 -19.54 -24.71
CA THR A 347 3.95 -18.31 -24.34
C THR A 347 2.96 -17.21 -23.98
N CYS A 348 3.08 -16.64 -22.78
CA CYS A 348 2.29 -15.47 -22.40
C CYS A 348 2.76 -14.26 -23.21
N ARG A 349 1.86 -13.58 -23.92
CA ARG A 349 2.22 -12.41 -24.75
C ARG A 349 2.47 -11.14 -23.96
N VAL A 350 2.13 -11.11 -22.67
CA VAL A 350 2.37 -9.95 -21.80
C VAL A 350 3.77 -10.00 -21.20
N CYS A 351 4.20 -11.14 -20.67
CA CYS A 351 5.52 -11.29 -20.03
C CYS A 351 6.57 -12.03 -20.88
N GLY A 352 6.16 -12.71 -21.96
CA GLY A 352 7.06 -13.49 -22.80
C GLY A 352 7.50 -14.85 -22.22
N GLU A 353 7.01 -15.23 -21.04
CA GLU A 353 7.38 -16.48 -20.37
C GLU A 353 6.55 -17.68 -20.85
N HIS A 354 7.11 -18.88 -20.70
CA HIS A 354 6.50 -20.15 -21.13
C HIS A 354 5.77 -20.86 -19.98
N TYR A 355 4.54 -21.29 -20.23
CA TYR A 355 3.66 -21.94 -19.26
C TYR A 355 3.04 -23.21 -19.85
N HIS A 356 2.75 -24.20 -19.02
CA HIS A 356 1.94 -25.36 -19.45
C HIS A 356 0.46 -25.00 -19.67
N ALA A 357 -0.01 -23.94 -19.02
CA ALA A 357 -1.31 -23.34 -19.28
C ALA A 357 -1.30 -21.88 -18.77
N ILE A 358 -1.78 -20.95 -19.57
CA ILE A 358 -2.07 -19.59 -19.12
C ILE A 358 -3.38 -19.65 -18.34
N THR A 359 -3.31 -19.32 -17.06
CA THR A 359 -4.46 -19.38 -16.14
C THR A 359 -4.84 -17.98 -15.67
N GLU A 360 -6.09 -17.81 -15.25
CA GLU A 360 -6.61 -16.54 -14.73
C GLU A 360 -5.73 -15.93 -13.61
N PRO A 361 -5.21 -16.70 -12.63
CA PRO A 361 -4.33 -16.13 -11.60
C PRO A 361 -3.04 -15.49 -12.15
N HIS A 362 -2.50 -16.02 -13.25
CA HIS A 362 -1.34 -15.43 -13.91
C HIS A 362 -1.72 -14.16 -14.69
N LEU A 363 -2.87 -14.13 -15.37
CA LEU A 363 -3.30 -12.90 -16.06
C LEU A 363 -3.67 -11.77 -15.08
N GLN A 364 -4.12 -12.13 -13.87
CA GLN A 364 -4.36 -11.16 -12.80
C GLN A 364 -3.09 -10.44 -12.33
N THR A 365 -1.91 -11.06 -12.38
CA THR A 365 -0.64 -10.36 -12.07
C THR A 365 -0.31 -9.30 -13.12
N HIS A 366 -0.90 -9.43 -14.32
CA HIS A 366 -0.84 -8.45 -15.40
C HIS A 366 -2.05 -7.50 -15.43
N GLY A 367 -2.95 -7.59 -14.45
CA GLY A 367 -4.14 -6.75 -14.37
C GLY A 367 -5.19 -7.06 -15.45
N MET A 368 -5.17 -8.26 -16.03
CA MET A 368 -6.06 -8.67 -17.12
C MET A 368 -6.87 -9.91 -16.75
N SER A 369 -8.08 -10.02 -17.30
CA SER A 369 -8.83 -11.28 -17.30
C SER A 369 -8.54 -12.12 -18.55
N ILE A 370 -8.92 -13.41 -18.56
CA ILE A 370 -8.88 -14.23 -19.79
C ILE A 370 -9.64 -13.58 -20.96
N GLN A 371 -10.74 -12.88 -20.68
CA GLN A 371 -11.53 -12.21 -21.70
C GLN A 371 -10.80 -10.99 -22.27
N ASP A 372 -10.16 -10.20 -21.42
CA ASP A 372 -9.38 -9.03 -21.84
C ASP A 372 -8.15 -9.47 -22.64
N TYR A 373 -7.49 -10.55 -22.21
CA TYR A 373 -6.34 -11.13 -22.90
C TYR A 373 -6.72 -11.63 -24.31
N ARG A 374 -7.87 -12.29 -24.47
CA ARG A 374 -8.38 -12.70 -25.79
C ARG A 374 -8.84 -11.52 -26.65
N ALA A 375 -9.40 -10.48 -26.04
CA ALA A 375 -9.80 -9.28 -26.76
C ALA A 375 -8.60 -8.51 -27.32
N GLU A 376 -7.47 -8.48 -26.59
CA GLU A 376 -6.25 -7.76 -26.99
C GLU A 376 -5.39 -8.56 -27.97
N TYR A 377 -5.19 -9.85 -27.73
CA TYR A 377 -4.24 -10.67 -28.50
C TYR A 377 -4.88 -11.59 -29.55
N GLY A 378 -6.21 -11.69 -29.57
CA GLY A 378 -7.00 -12.51 -30.50
C GLY A 378 -7.78 -13.62 -29.79
N GLU A 379 -9.00 -13.91 -30.27
CA GLU A 379 -9.89 -14.91 -29.66
C GLU A 379 -9.32 -16.34 -29.76
N ASP A 380 -8.46 -16.58 -30.77
CA ASP A 380 -7.80 -17.84 -31.06
C ASP A 380 -6.42 -17.99 -30.37
N VAL A 381 -6.08 -17.12 -29.41
CA VAL A 381 -4.80 -17.26 -28.69
C VAL A 381 -4.82 -18.51 -27.80
N PRO A 382 -3.86 -19.43 -27.97
CA PRO A 382 -3.83 -20.68 -27.22
C PRO A 382 -3.52 -20.40 -25.75
N LEU A 383 -4.42 -20.84 -24.86
CA LEU A 383 -4.20 -20.78 -23.40
C LEU A 383 -3.64 -22.10 -22.88
N ARG A 384 -3.72 -23.16 -23.70
CA ARG A 384 -3.16 -24.48 -23.45
C ARG A 384 -2.51 -25.02 -24.72
N PRO A 385 -1.50 -25.90 -24.61
CA PRO A 385 -0.85 -26.52 -25.76
C PRO A 385 -1.83 -27.26 -26.69
N ASP A 386 -2.90 -27.82 -26.14
CA ASP A 386 -3.91 -28.55 -26.92
C ASP A 386 -4.84 -27.61 -27.72
N ASP A 387 -4.88 -26.30 -27.38
CA ASP A 387 -5.75 -25.32 -28.04
C ASP A 387 -5.23 -24.95 -29.45
N GLU A 388 -3.96 -25.23 -29.78
CA GLU A 388 -3.37 -24.98 -31.10
C GLU A 388 -3.80 -25.98 -32.17
N THR A 389 -4.52 -27.06 -31.80
CA THR A 389 -4.82 -28.20 -32.70
C THR A 389 -6.28 -28.35 -33.15
N GLN A 390 -7.12 -27.31 -33.05
CA GLN A 390 -8.51 -27.35 -33.53
C GLN A 390 -8.81 -26.49 -34.76
#